data_AF-A0A6G7LWM6-F1
#
_entry.id   AF-A0A6G7LWM6-F1
#
_cell.length_a   1.000
_cell.length_b   1.000
_cell.length_c   1.000
_cell.angle_alpha   90.00
_cell.angle_beta   90.00
_cell.angle_gamma   90.00
#
_symmetry.space_group_name_H-M   'P 1'
#
loop_
_entity.id
_entity.type
_entity.pdbx_description
1 polymer ?
#
loop_
_entity_poly.entity_id
_entity_poly.type
_entity_poly.pdbx_seq_one_letter_code
_entity_poly.pdbx_strand_id
1 'polypeptide(L)'
;MQYVGSELERLALSDADPNNADLLGRSAFNRYYYAAFLITRETLGYMQPNWKGTAHAEIPNLLKTGLRKPAKAALKQQVKLGLLDKGDESRLLGDLNVTGNELAQLLKLAYDARILADYEPEVKTIKTGEIIYLKTHKLTTARQWPTQAERHCAKLRRIWKEIGLA
;
A
#
# COMPACT_ATOMS: atom_id res chain seq x y z
N MET A 1 -5.29 -3.53 12.12
CA MET A 1 -5.50 -4.56 11.08
C MET A 1 -4.36 -5.57 11.00
N GLN A 2 -3.08 -5.15 10.98
CA GLN A 2 -1.94 -6.08 10.91
C GLN A 2 -1.91 -7.12 12.04
N TYR A 3 -2.10 -6.69 13.30
CA TYR A 3 -2.21 -7.60 14.46
C TYR A 3 -3.23 -8.73 14.22
N VAL A 4 -4.43 -8.38 13.77
CA VAL A 4 -5.49 -9.35 13.47
C VAL A 4 -5.07 -10.30 12.34
N GLY A 5 -4.41 -9.78 11.29
CA GLY A 5 -3.87 -10.63 10.22
C GLY A 5 -2.86 -11.64 10.72
N SER A 6 -1.98 -11.23 11.64
CA SER A 6 -0.97 -12.13 12.24
C SER A 6 -1.58 -13.18 13.15
N GLU A 7 -2.61 -12.84 13.91
CA GLU A 7 -3.31 -13.81 14.74
C GLU A 7 -4.09 -14.83 13.88
N LEU A 8 -4.76 -14.36 12.82
CA LEU A 8 -5.45 -15.25 11.88
C LEU A 8 -4.48 -16.19 11.15
N GLU A 9 -3.31 -15.69 10.76
CA GLU A 9 -2.25 -16.51 10.17
C GLU A 9 -1.74 -17.57 11.14
N ARG A 10 -1.50 -17.20 12.40
CA ARG A 10 -1.09 -18.13 13.45
C ARG A 10 -2.13 -19.24 13.65
N LEU A 11 -3.41 -18.85 13.74
CA LEU A 11 -4.52 -19.80 13.87
C LEU A 11 -4.61 -20.73 12.66
N ALA A 12 -4.53 -20.19 11.44
CA ALA A 12 -4.58 -20.96 10.20
C ALA A 12 -3.45 -22.01 10.10
N LEU A 13 -2.25 -21.67 10.60
CA LEU A 13 -1.13 -22.61 10.64
C LEU A 13 -1.33 -23.72 11.68
N SER A 14 -2.02 -23.44 12.78
CA SER A 14 -2.25 -24.41 13.86
C SER A 14 -3.53 -25.25 13.71
N ASP A 15 -4.45 -24.85 12.85
CA ASP A 15 -5.73 -25.55 12.67
C ASP A 15 -5.55 -26.84 11.88
N ALA A 16 -6.11 -27.93 12.38
CA ALA A 16 -6.05 -29.25 11.75
C ALA A 16 -7.16 -29.44 10.71
N ASP A 17 -8.26 -28.68 10.78
CA ASP A 17 -9.32 -28.71 9.77
C ASP A 17 -8.92 -27.82 8.57
N PRO A 18 -8.72 -28.40 7.37
CA PRO A 18 -8.34 -27.64 6.19
C PRO A 18 -9.34 -26.53 5.81
N ASN A 19 -10.62 -26.68 6.13
CA ASN A 19 -11.63 -25.66 5.83
C ASN A 19 -11.50 -24.45 6.75
N ASN A 20 -11.27 -24.68 8.05
CA ASN A 20 -11.05 -23.59 9.00
C ASN A 20 -9.71 -22.89 8.70
N ALA A 21 -8.65 -23.66 8.43
CA ALA A 21 -7.37 -23.13 8.00
C ALA A 21 -7.50 -22.23 6.75
N ASP A 22 -8.32 -22.63 5.78
CA ASP A 22 -8.60 -21.83 4.58
C ASP A 22 -9.29 -20.50 4.89
N LEU A 23 -10.37 -20.55 5.69
CA LEU A 23 -11.12 -19.35 6.09
C LEU A 23 -10.22 -18.37 6.85
N LEU A 24 -9.41 -18.86 7.78
CA LEU A 24 -8.47 -18.07 8.57
C LEU A 24 -7.36 -17.47 7.68
N GLY A 25 -6.76 -18.27 6.79
CA GLY A 25 -5.70 -17.84 5.88
C GLY A 25 -6.15 -16.76 4.89
N ARG A 26 -7.32 -16.94 4.27
CA ARG A 26 -7.96 -15.92 3.42
C ARG A 26 -8.25 -14.64 4.18
N SER A 27 -8.80 -14.78 5.39
CA SER A 27 -9.07 -13.64 6.26
C SER A 27 -7.79 -12.88 6.61
N ALA A 28 -6.68 -13.59 6.84
CA ALA A 28 -5.38 -12.97 7.10
C ALA A 28 -4.89 -12.12 5.91
N PHE A 29 -4.98 -12.62 4.67
CA PHE A 29 -4.67 -11.83 3.46
C PHE A 29 -5.50 -10.54 3.40
N ASN A 30 -6.80 -10.63 3.64
CA ASN A 30 -7.70 -9.48 3.69
C ASN A 30 -7.24 -8.45 4.74
N ARG A 31 -6.92 -8.90 5.97
CA ARG A 31 -6.46 -8.00 7.04
C ARG A 31 -5.14 -7.32 6.72
N TYR A 32 -4.19 -8.01 6.09
CA TYR A 32 -2.93 -7.40 5.68
C TYR A 32 -3.11 -6.37 4.55
N TYR A 33 -3.96 -6.66 3.56
CA TYR A 33 -4.33 -5.67 2.54
C TYR A 33 -4.93 -4.41 3.19
N TYR A 34 -5.93 -4.56 4.06
CA TYR A 34 -6.60 -3.42 4.69
C TYR A 34 -5.65 -2.61 5.58
N ALA A 35 -4.69 -3.27 6.25
CA ALA A 35 -3.66 -2.56 7.00
C ALA A 35 -2.86 -1.61 6.08
N ALA A 36 -2.29 -2.13 4.99
CA ALA A 36 -1.53 -1.33 4.01
C ALA A 36 -2.38 -0.24 3.34
N PHE A 37 -3.63 -0.56 2.99
CA PHE A 37 -4.59 0.38 2.41
C PHE A 37 -4.89 1.54 3.37
N LEU A 38 -5.19 1.26 4.65
CA LEU A 38 -5.57 2.29 5.62
C LEU A 38 -4.41 3.26 5.92
N ILE A 39 -3.19 2.73 6.04
CA ILE A 39 -1.95 3.54 6.16
C ILE A 39 -1.81 4.50 4.97
N THR A 40 -2.06 3.98 3.76
CA THR A 40 -1.97 4.78 2.54
C THR A 40 -3.07 5.85 2.49
N ARG A 41 -4.31 5.47 2.80
CA ARG A 41 -5.46 6.38 2.81
C ARG A 41 -5.28 7.54 3.79
N GLU A 42 -4.76 7.25 4.98
CA GLU A 42 -4.43 8.27 5.97
C GLU A 42 -3.37 9.24 5.44
N THR A 43 -2.30 8.70 4.84
CA THR A 43 -1.22 9.51 4.25
C THR A 43 -1.72 10.41 3.12
N LEU A 44 -2.55 9.87 2.22
CA LEU A 44 -3.16 10.64 1.15
C LEU A 44 -4.07 11.75 1.70
N GLY A 45 -4.85 11.46 2.74
CA GLY A 45 -5.67 12.46 3.43
C GLY A 45 -4.87 13.56 4.11
N TYR A 46 -3.68 13.24 4.64
CA TYR A 46 -2.72 14.22 5.13
C TYR A 46 -2.18 15.12 4.02
N MET A 47 -1.83 14.52 2.86
CA MET A 47 -1.28 15.27 1.72
C MET A 47 -2.32 16.18 1.06
N GLN A 48 -3.57 15.71 0.96
CA GLN A 48 -4.73 16.46 0.47
C GLN A 48 -6.02 15.87 1.10
N PRO A 49 -6.81 16.67 1.85
CA PRO A 49 -7.99 16.16 2.57
C PRO A 49 -9.02 15.45 1.67
N ASN A 50 -9.19 15.91 0.43
CA ASN A 50 -10.13 15.32 -0.53
C ASN A 50 -9.69 13.94 -1.07
N TRP A 51 -8.42 13.54 -0.91
CA TRP A 51 -7.94 12.21 -1.30
C TRP A 51 -8.27 11.11 -0.30
N LYS A 52 -8.73 11.45 0.91
CA LYS A 52 -9.14 10.47 1.92
C LYS A 52 -10.32 9.60 1.44
N GLY A 53 -11.16 10.14 0.57
CA GLY A 53 -12.35 9.47 0.00
C GLY A 53 -12.11 8.71 -1.30
N THR A 54 -10.87 8.63 -1.80
CA THR A 54 -10.57 7.93 -3.05
C THR A 54 -10.94 6.45 -2.97
N ALA A 55 -11.66 5.95 -3.98
CA ALA A 55 -12.06 4.56 -4.08
C ALA A 55 -10.83 3.63 -4.10
N HIS A 56 -10.96 2.44 -3.51
CA HIS A 56 -9.86 1.48 -3.35
C HIS A 56 -9.09 1.21 -4.65
N ALA A 57 -9.81 0.93 -5.73
CA ALA A 57 -9.23 0.63 -7.04
C ALA A 57 -8.51 1.83 -7.68
N GLU A 58 -8.87 3.06 -7.31
CA GLU A 58 -8.32 4.29 -7.86
C GLU A 58 -7.10 4.82 -7.10
N ILE A 59 -6.84 4.34 -5.88
CA ILE A 59 -5.65 4.77 -5.11
C ILE A 59 -4.35 4.52 -5.90
N PRO A 60 -4.11 3.35 -6.53
CA PRO A 60 -2.93 3.16 -7.36
C PRO A 60 -2.81 4.20 -8.49
N ASN A 61 -3.91 4.61 -9.11
CA ASN A 61 -3.89 5.63 -10.16
C ASN A 61 -3.52 7.01 -9.57
N LEU A 62 -4.14 7.38 -8.45
CA LEU A 62 -3.85 8.61 -7.72
C LEU A 62 -2.37 8.71 -7.33
N LEU A 63 -1.77 7.61 -6.85
CA LEU A 63 -0.36 7.56 -6.49
C LEU A 63 0.58 7.75 -7.70
N LYS A 64 0.20 7.21 -8.87
CA LYS A 64 1.00 7.30 -10.10
C LYS A 64 0.91 8.67 -10.76
N THR A 65 -0.28 9.26 -10.79
CA THR A 65 -0.57 10.43 -11.64
C THR A 65 -1.02 11.65 -10.86
N GLY A 66 -1.82 11.45 -9.80
CA GLY A 66 -2.45 12.54 -9.05
C GLY A 66 -1.50 13.35 -8.18
N LEU A 67 -0.44 12.72 -7.64
CA LEU A 67 0.55 13.39 -6.79
C LEU A 67 1.33 14.48 -7.55
N ARG A 68 1.61 14.24 -8.83
CA ARG A 68 2.53 15.04 -9.64
C ARG A 68 2.02 16.46 -9.90
N LYS A 69 0.72 16.63 -10.10
CA LYS A 69 0.13 17.92 -10.48
C LYS A 69 0.34 19.01 -9.41
N PRO A 70 -0.08 18.83 -8.15
CA PRO A 70 0.18 19.81 -7.10
C PRO A 70 1.67 19.96 -6.79
N ALA A 71 2.43 18.86 -6.75
CA ALA A 71 3.88 18.89 -6.52
C ALA A 71 4.62 19.75 -7.53
N LYS A 72 4.35 19.56 -8.82
CA LYS A 72 4.98 20.32 -9.91
C LYS A 72 4.62 21.81 -9.85
N ALA A 73 3.40 22.16 -9.46
CA ALA A 73 2.99 23.55 -9.31
C ALA A 73 3.76 24.26 -8.18
N ALA A 74 3.84 23.62 -7.00
CA ALA A 74 4.58 24.15 -5.86
C ALA A 74 6.08 24.27 -6.13
N LEU A 75 6.71 23.23 -6.70
CA LEU A 75 8.13 23.27 -7.05
C LEU A 75 8.47 24.38 -8.03
N LYS A 76 7.66 24.57 -9.08
CA LYS A 76 7.86 25.67 -10.03
C LYS A 76 7.80 27.05 -9.35
N GLN A 77 6.92 27.21 -8.36
CA GLN A 77 6.84 28.43 -7.59
C GLN A 77 8.10 28.64 -6.74
N GLN A 78 8.59 27.60 -6.05
CA GLN A 78 9.81 27.70 -5.26
C GLN A 78 11.05 28.03 -6.12
N VAL A 79 11.17 27.42 -7.31
CA VAL A 79 12.25 27.74 -8.25
C VAL A 79 12.15 29.19 -8.74
N LYS A 80 10.94 29.68 -9.04
CA LYS A 80 10.74 31.08 -9.43
C LYS A 80 11.15 32.06 -8.31
N LEU A 81 10.95 31.67 -7.05
CA LEU A 81 11.35 32.45 -5.88
C LEU A 81 12.84 32.31 -5.52
N GLY A 82 13.60 31.49 -6.26
CA GLY A 82 15.02 31.23 -5.98
C GLY A 82 15.28 30.40 -4.73
N LEU A 83 14.26 29.74 -4.17
CA LEU A 83 14.37 28.90 -2.98
C LEU A 83 14.92 27.50 -3.29
N LEU A 84 14.74 27.05 -4.53
CA LEU A 84 15.25 25.79 -5.07
C LEU A 84 15.81 26.03 -6.47
N ASP A 85 16.71 25.16 -6.92
CA ASP A 85 17.17 25.14 -8.30
C ASP A 85 16.40 24.14 -9.17
N LYS A 86 16.76 24.07 -10.45
CA LYS A 86 16.15 23.12 -11.41
C LYS A 86 16.55 21.67 -11.14
N GLY A 87 17.70 21.43 -10.52
CA GLY A 87 18.13 20.11 -10.08
C GLY A 87 17.25 19.57 -8.96
N ASP A 88 16.94 20.39 -7.96
CA ASP A 88 16.02 20.07 -6.87
C ASP A 88 14.60 19.78 -7.37
N GLU A 89 14.07 20.61 -8.29
CA GLU A 89 12.78 20.36 -8.94
C GLU A 89 12.75 18.97 -9.59
N SER A 90 13.80 18.63 -10.34
CA SER A 90 13.90 17.34 -11.04
C SER A 90 13.99 16.17 -10.05
N ARG A 91 14.87 16.28 -9.06
CA ARG A 91 15.10 15.26 -8.03
C ARG A 91 13.83 14.96 -7.23
N LEU A 92 13.18 15.99 -6.68
CA LEU A 92 11.99 15.82 -5.86
C LEU A 92 10.81 15.24 -6.65
N LEU A 93 10.62 15.66 -7.91
CA LEU A 93 9.60 15.04 -8.78
C LEU A 93 9.95 13.59 -9.13
N GLY A 94 11.23 13.28 -9.36
CA GLY A 94 11.71 11.93 -9.60
C GLY A 94 11.42 11.02 -8.41
N ASP A 95 11.83 11.43 -7.22
CA ASP A 95 11.62 10.69 -5.97
C ASP A 95 10.13 10.49 -5.66
N LEU A 96 9.30 11.51 -5.89
CA LEU A 96 7.85 11.42 -5.73
C LEU A 96 7.25 10.36 -6.66
N ASN A 97 7.63 10.40 -7.94
CA ASN A 97 7.13 9.46 -8.95
C ASN A 97 7.56 8.02 -8.63
N VAL A 98 8.83 7.80 -8.28
CA VAL A 98 9.36 6.47 -7.94
C VAL A 98 8.60 5.92 -6.74
N THR A 99 8.54 6.70 -5.65
CA THR A 99 7.90 6.26 -4.40
C THR A 99 6.40 6.01 -4.58
N GLY A 100 5.72 6.87 -5.35
CA GLY A 100 4.30 6.70 -5.69
C GLY A 100 4.06 5.44 -6.53
N ASN A 101 4.91 5.17 -7.53
CA ASN A 101 4.83 3.97 -8.36
C ASN A 101 5.05 2.68 -7.56
N GLU A 102 6.04 2.65 -6.67
CA GLU A 102 6.33 1.50 -5.80
C GLU A 102 5.16 1.20 -4.87
N LEU A 103 4.61 2.22 -4.21
CA LEU A 103 3.44 2.06 -3.35
C LEU A 103 2.20 1.62 -4.14
N ALA A 104 2.00 2.17 -5.34
CA ALA A 104 0.91 1.76 -6.21
C ALA A 104 1.04 0.27 -6.62
N GLN A 105 2.25 -0.20 -6.90
CA GLN A 105 2.48 -1.59 -7.27
C GLN A 105 2.25 -2.54 -6.09
N LEU A 106 2.70 -2.16 -4.88
CA LEU A 106 2.43 -2.88 -3.66
C LEU A 106 0.92 -3.05 -3.43
N LEU A 107 0.16 -1.96 -3.55
CA LEU A 107 -1.29 -2.00 -3.34
C LEU A 107 -2.03 -2.80 -4.41
N LYS A 108 -1.59 -2.76 -5.67
CA LYS A 108 -2.16 -3.62 -6.73
C LYS A 108 -1.97 -5.10 -6.40
N LEU A 109 -0.74 -5.50 -6.07
CA LEU A 109 -0.44 -6.89 -5.70
C LEU A 109 -1.23 -7.35 -4.47
N ALA A 110 -1.36 -6.49 -3.46
CA ALA A 110 -2.14 -6.79 -2.26
C ALA A 110 -3.65 -6.85 -2.55
N TYR A 111 -4.15 -5.99 -3.45
CA TYR A 111 -5.55 -5.98 -3.87
C TYR A 111 -5.91 -7.26 -4.64
N ASP A 112 -5.05 -7.72 -5.54
CA ASP A 112 -5.26 -8.97 -6.28
C ASP A 112 -5.43 -10.15 -5.32
N ALA A 113 -4.55 -10.26 -4.32
CA ALA A 113 -4.67 -11.28 -3.27
C ALA A 113 -5.98 -11.16 -2.46
N ARG A 114 -6.41 -9.93 -2.17
CA ARG A 114 -7.70 -9.69 -1.49
C ARG A 114 -8.88 -10.13 -2.36
N ILE A 115 -8.86 -9.87 -3.66
CA ILE A 115 -9.93 -10.30 -4.57
C ILE A 115 -10.07 -11.83 -4.53
N LEU A 116 -8.96 -12.55 -4.65
CA LEU A 116 -8.96 -14.02 -4.52
C LEU A 116 -9.52 -14.46 -3.17
N ALA A 117 -9.11 -13.80 -2.09
CA ALA A 117 -9.51 -14.16 -0.73
C ALA A 117 -11.01 -13.92 -0.46
N ASP A 118 -11.57 -12.81 -0.94
CA ASP A 118 -12.93 -12.37 -0.64
C ASP A 118 -13.99 -12.91 -1.62
N TYR A 119 -13.64 -13.11 -2.89
CA TYR A 119 -14.64 -13.33 -3.95
C TYR A 119 -14.46 -14.60 -4.77
N GLU A 120 -13.35 -15.32 -4.63
CA GLU A 120 -13.09 -16.57 -5.36
C GLU A 120 -12.99 -17.75 -4.37
N PRO A 121 -14.10 -18.18 -3.71
CA PRO A 121 -14.10 -19.20 -2.65
C PRO A 121 -13.58 -20.59 -3.08
N GLU A 122 -13.57 -20.85 -4.39
CA GLU A 122 -13.01 -22.03 -5.05
C GLU A 122 -11.48 -22.07 -5.02
N VAL A 123 -10.80 -20.91 -4.92
CA VAL A 123 -9.33 -20.81 -4.90
C VAL A 123 -8.78 -21.07 -3.50
N LYS A 124 -8.76 -22.32 -3.05
CA LYS A 124 -8.32 -22.66 -1.69
C LYS A 124 -6.88 -22.26 -1.39
N THR A 125 -6.64 -21.87 -0.15
CA THR A 125 -5.28 -21.72 0.35
C THR A 125 -4.61 -23.08 0.49
N ILE A 126 -3.29 -23.10 0.32
CA ILE A 126 -2.47 -24.31 0.42
C ILE A 126 -1.39 -24.05 1.47
N LYS A 127 -1.29 -24.95 2.45
CA LYS A 127 -0.24 -24.94 3.45
C LYS A 127 0.93 -25.82 2.98
N THR A 128 2.11 -25.23 2.86
CA THR A 128 3.35 -25.95 2.55
C THR A 128 4.37 -25.64 3.65
N GLY A 129 4.51 -26.56 4.62
CA GLY A 129 5.25 -26.29 5.85
C GLY A 129 4.61 -25.15 6.65
N GLU A 130 5.42 -24.14 6.99
CA GLU A 130 4.99 -22.94 7.73
C GLU A 130 4.50 -21.80 6.83
N ILE A 131 4.28 -22.06 5.54
CA ILE A 131 3.88 -21.03 4.58
C ILE A 131 2.50 -21.35 4.02
N ILE A 132 1.59 -20.39 4.15
CA ILE A 132 0.27 -20.42 3.51
C ILE A 132 0.32 -19.66 2.19
N TYR A 133 -0.21 -20.28 1.15
CA TYR A 133 -0.30 -19.75 -0.19
C TYR A 133 -1.75 -19.51 -0.57
N LEU A 134 -2.01 -18.45 -1.33
CA LEU A 134 -3.24 -18.24 -2.08
C LEU A 134 -2.85 -18.00 -3.53
N LYS A 135 -3.01 -19.04 -4.37
CA LYS A 135 -2.45 -19.07 -5.73
C LYS A 135 -0.94 -18.77 -5.70
N THR A 136 -0.49 -17.65 -6.25
CA THR A 136 0.92 -17.23 -6.27
C THR A 136 1.30 -16.34 -5.08
N HIS A 137 0.34 -15.90 -4.28
CA HIS A 137 0.58 -15.01 -3.14
C HIS A 137 0.96 -15.80 -1.89
N LYS A 138 2.05 -15.40 -1.23
CA LYS A 138 2.50 -15.96 0.05
C LYS A 138 2.01 -15.10 1.20
N LEU A 139 1.47 -15.72 2.24
CA LEU A 139 0.99 -15.00 3.41
C LEU A 139 2.13 -14.32 4.19
N THR A 140 3.32 -14.92 4.18
CA THR A 140 4.55 -14.30 4.73
C THR A 140 4.94 -13.02 3.99
N THR A 141 4.75 -12.96 2.67
CA THR A 141 4.90 -11.72 1.89
C THR A 141 3.80 -10.72 2.25
N ALA A 142 2.56 -11.19 2.39
CA ALA A 142 1.42 -10.35 2.76
C ALA A 142 1.59 -9.65 4.09
N ARG A 143 2.14 -10.37 5.08
CA ARG A 143 2.50 -9.83 6.40
C ARG A 143 3.40 -8.60 6.33
N GLN A 144 4.20 -8.46 5.27
CA GLN A 144 5.13 -7.34 5.09
C GLN A 144 4.51 -6.12 4.38
N TRP A 145 3.32 -6.25 3.77
CA TRP A 145 2.70 -5.13 3.05
C TRP A 145 2.46 -3.90 3.92
N PRO A 146 1.99 -4.00 5.18
CA PRO A 146 1.75 -2.82 6.02
C PRO A 146 3.04 -2.05 6.28
N THR A 147 4.12 -2.74 6.68
CA THR A 147 5.42 -2.11 6.94
C THR A 147 6.04 -1.51 5.67
N GLN A 148 5.87 -2.15 4.51
CA GLN A 148 6.28 -1.56 3.23
C GLN A 148 5.47 -0.30 2.91
N ALA A 149 4.15 -0.33 3.10
CA ALA A 149 3.30 0.83 2.91
C ALA A 149 3.69 1.99 3.84
N GLU A 150 3.99 1.71 5.13
CA GLU A 150 4.50 2.70 6.08
C GLU A 150 5.78 3.38 5.58
N ARG A 151 6.74 2.60 5.09
CA ARG A 151 8.02 3.13 4.57
C ARG A 151 7.80 4.06 3.38
N HIS A 152 7.04 3.62 2.37
CA HIS A 152 6.73 4.48 1.21
C HIS A 152 5.93 5.70 1.62
N CYS A 153 4.94 5.56 2.51
CA CYS A 153 4.14 6.66 3.01
C CYS A 153 4.98 7.68 3.80
N ALA A 154 5.92 7.22 4.63
CA ALA A 154 6.83 8.11 5.34
C ALA A 154 7.72 8.90 4.37
N LYS A 155 8.24 8.24 3.33
CA LYS A 155 9.02 8.90 2.27
C LYS A 155 8.17 9.91 1.49
N LEU A 156 6.93 9.56 1.12
CA LEU A 156 6.00 10.50 0.47
C LEU A 156 5.73 11.72 1.34
N ARG A 157 5.42 11.57 2.63
CA ARG A 157 5.21 12.70 3.55
C ARG A 157 6.43 13.60 3.64
N ARG A 158 7.63 13.01 3.71
CA ARG A 158 8.88 13.77 3.74
C ARG A 158 9.05 14.59 2.45
N ILE A 159 8.91 13.97 1.28
CA ILE A 159 8.99 14.66 -0.01
C ILE A 159 7.95 15.78 -0.09
N TRP A 160 6.73 15.53 0.38
CA TRP A 160 5.65 16.51 0.38
C TRP A 160 5.97 17.76 1.20
N LYS A 161 6.60 17.59 2.36
CA LYS A 161 7.12 18.68 3.20
C LYS A 161 8.28 19.40 2.55
N GLU A 162 9.23 18.68 1.94
CA GLU A 162 10.35 19.29 1.21
C GLU A 162 9.86 20.16 0.03
N ILE A 163 8.73 19.81 -0.59
CA ILE A 163 8.06 20.61 -1.63
C ILE A 163 7.28 21.80 -1.04
N GLY A 164 7.09 21.87 0.28
CA GLY A 164 6.32 22.93 0.95
C GLY A 164 4.81 22.82 0.79
N LEU A 165 4.27 21.60 0.64
CA LEU A 165 2.83 21.35 0.52
C LEU A 165 2.16 20.90 1.82
N ALA A 166 2.91 20.82 2.92
CA ALA A 166 2.43 20.45 4.25
C ALA A 166 3.30 21.05 5.35
#